data_AF-A0A2G8R8G8-F1
#
_entry.id   AF-A0A2G8R8G8-F1
#
_cell.length_a   1.000
_cell.length_b   1.000
_cell.length_c   1.000
_cell.angle_alpha   90.00
_cell.angle_beta   90.00
_cell.angle_gamma   90.00
#
_symmetry.space_group_name_H-M   'P 1'
#
loop_
_entity.id
_entity.type
_entity.pdbx_description
1 polymer ?
#
loop_
_entity_poly.entity_id
_entity_poly.type
_entity_poly.pdbx_seq_one_letter_code
_entity_poly.pdbx_strand_id
1 'polypeptide(L)'
;MFNESLQGVDEYGGYALATTASLGLAYCFYEHAHIRIDLVVRKLPKMLGRVFAVFAVAAFGTVIGLLAIEAVRLTEESYMFGAFSNTPLRTPIYYPQAVWAAGLCLFFVAIALRLLRLLQAAMQRDSDSIGDMLGEAESDDGHEATRLQGIE
;
A
#
# COMPACT_ATOMS: atom_id res chain seq x y z
N MET A 1 29.51 -10.76 -28.34
CA MET A 1 30.04 -9.48 -27.78
C MET A 1 28.95 -8.47 -27.39
N PHE A 2 27.64 -8.75 -27.52
CA PHE A 2 26.56 -7.85 -27.07
C PHE A 2 25.92 -8.23 -25.71
N ASN A 3 26.31 -9.35 -25.10
CA ASN A 3 25.71 -9.86 -23.86
C ASN A 3 26.07 -9.02 -22.62
N GLU A 4 27.32 -8.59 -22.50
CA GLU A 4 27.83 -7.85 -21.32
C GLU A 4 27.13 -6.50 -21.12
N SER A 5 26.93 -5.74 -22.21
CA SER A 5 26.26 -4.43 -22.15
C SER A 5 24.75 -4.56 -21.87
N LEU A 6 24.10 -5.63 -22.32
CA LEU A 6 22.68 -5.86 -22.03
C LEU A 6 22.47 -6.30 -20.58
N GLN A 7 23.36 -7.13 -20.05
CA GLN A 7 23.24 -7.69 -18.71
C GLN A 7 23.37 -6.62 -17.60
N GLY A 8 24.26 -5.63 -17.77
CA GLY A 8 24.38 -4.51 -16.83
C GLY A 8 23.19 -3.54 -16.86
N VAL A 9 22.59 -3.32 -18.03
CA VAL A 9 21.40 -2.46 -18.18
C VAL A 9 20.16 -3.15 -17.60
N ASP A 10 20.03 -4.46 -17.78
CA ASP A 10 18.93 -5.26 -17.21
C ASP A 10 18.96 -5.25 -15.68
N GLU A 11 20.14 -5.33 -15.07
CA GLU A 11 20.34 -5.28 -13.62
C GLU A 11 19.89 -3.94 -13.01
N TYR A 12 20.35 -2.81 -13.57
CA TYR A 12 19.89 -1.50 -13.11
C TYR A 12 18.42 -1.23 -13.42
N GLY A 13 17.91 -1.77 -14.53
CA GLY A 13 16.48 -1.75 -14.84
C GLY A 13 15.66 -2.46 -13.77
N GLY A 14 16.10 -3.62 -13.30
CA GLY A 14 15.49 -4.35 -12.19
C GLY A 14 15.54 -3.57 -10.87
N TYR A 15 16.65 -2.92 -10.56
CA TYR A 15 16.77 -2.08 -9.35
C TYR A 15 15.87 -0.84 -9.40
N ALA A 16 15.81 -0.17 -10.54
CA ALA A 16 14.93 0.97 -10.75
C ALA A 16 13.46 0.56 -10.65
N LEU A 17 13.09 -0.60 -11.21
CA LEU A 17 11.75 -1.16 -11.11
C LEU A 17 11.37 -1.47 -9.66
N ALA A 18 12.22 -2.17 -8.91
CA ALA A 18 11.96 -2.51 -7.50
C ALA A 18 11.83 -1.26 -6.61
N THR A 19 12.71 -0.29 -6.83
CA THR A 19 12.68 1.00 -6.15
C THR A 19 11.40 1.76 -6.45
N THR A 20 11.07 1.92 -7.73
CA THR A 20 9.89 2.69 -8.16
C THR A 20 8.60 1.97 -7.76
N ALA A 21 8.56 0.64 -7.80
CA ALA A 21 7.40 -0.14 -7.39
C ALA A 21 7.11 0.01 -5.89
N SER A 22 8.13 -0.08 -5.03
CA SER A 22 7.93 0.09 -3.57
C SER A 22 7.52 1.51 -3.18
N LEU A 23 8.18 2.53 -3.75
CA LEU A 23 7.82 3.92 -3.53
C LEU A 23 6.44 4.26 -4.12
N GLY A 24 6.15 3.75 -5.32
CA GLY A 24 4.86 3.90 -5.98
C GLY A 24 3.73 3.23 -5.22
N LEU A 25 3.98 2.09 -4.57
CA LEU A 25 2.99 1.43 -3.71
C LEU A 25 2.67 2.27 -2.46
N ALA A 26 3.69 2.86 -1.84
CA ALA A 26 3.49 3.81 -0.74
C ALA A 26 2.68 5.04 -1.19
N TYR A 27 3.01 5.60 -2.36
CA TYR A 27 2.32 6.75 -2.94
C TYR A 27 0.87 6.45 -3.31
N CYS A 28 0.59 5.35 -4.02
CA CYS A 28 -0.77 4.93 -4.37
C CYS A 28 -1.64 4.70 -3.13
N PHE A 29 -1.07 4.16 -2.05
CA PHE A 29 -1.82 4.00 -0.81
C PHE A 29 -2.15 5.34 -0.16
N TYR A 30 -1.21 6.29 -0.19
CA TYR A 30 -1.40 7.65 0.31
C TYR A 30 -2.48 8.39 -0.48
N GLU A 31 -2.49 8.27 -1.81
CA GLU A 31 -3.47 8.88 -2.71
C GLU A 31 -4.86 8.23 -2.63
N HIS A 32 -5.10 7.35 -1.65
CA HIS A 32 -6.37 6.64 -1.46
C HIS A 32 -6.81 5.76 -2.65
N ALA A 33 -5.91 5.41 -3.59
CA ALA A 33 -6.21 4.61 -4.78
C ALA A 33 -6.36 3.10 -4.52
N HIS A 34 -6.68 2.70 -3.29
CA HIS A 34 -7.07 1.31 -3.03
C HIS A 34 -8.52 1.11 -3.46
N ILE A 35 -8.71 0.40 -4.57
CA ILE A 35 -10.01 -0.08 -5.02
C ILE A 35 -10.57 -0.99 -3.93
N ARG A 36 -11.37 -0.43 -3.03
CA ARG A 36 -12.17 -1.19 -2.07
C ARG A 36 -13.38 -1.73 -2.83
N ILE A 37 -13.46 -3.05 -2.93
CA ILE A 37 -14.65 -3.72 -3.47
C ILE A 37 -15.69 -3.78 -2.33
N ASP A 38 -16.34 -2.65 -2.05
CA ASP A 38 -17.35 -2.52 -0.99
C ASP A 38 -18.72 -3.15 -1.35
N LEU A 39 -18.78 -3.96 -2.42
CA LEU A 39 -20.04 -4.59 -2.89
C LEU A 39 -20.71 -5.47 -1.83
N VAL A 40 -19.91 -6.18 -1.02
CA VAL A 40 -20.42 -7.03 0.08
C VAL A 40 -20.68 -6.20 1.33
N VAL A 41 -19.82 -5.20 1.60
CA VAL A 41 -19.89 -4.33 2.80
C VAL A 41 -21.15 -3.46 2.78
N ARG A 42 -21.59 -2.99 1.60
CA ARG A 42 -22.83 -2.22 1.43
C ARG A 42 -24.11 -2.98 1.77
N LYS A 43 -24.09 -4.33 1.75
CA LYS A 43 -25.24 -5.16 2.14
C LYS A 43 -25.26 -5.52 3.62
N LEU A 44 -24.19 -5.22 4.36
CA LEU A 44 -24.05 -5.54 5.78
C LEU A 44 -24.57 -4.37 6.64
N PRO A 45 -25.10 -4.65 7.85
CA PRO A 45 -25.46 -3.59 8.78
C PRO A 45 -24.23 -2.74 9.13
N LYS A 46 -24.41 -1.41 9.25
CA LYS A 46 -23.36 -0.38 9.42
C LYS A 46 -22.31 -0.68 10.51
N MET A 47 -22.65 -1.50 11.51
CA MET A 47 -21.73 -1.94 12.55
C MET A 47 -20.78 -3.05 12.09
N LEU A 48 -21.29 -4.05 11.37
CA LEU A 48 -20.47 -5.16 10.86
C LEU A 48 -19.53 -4.69 9.76
N GLY A 49 -19.99 -3.77 8.88
CA GLY A 49 -19.15 -3.19 7.83
C GLY A 49 -17.92 -2.47 8.40
N ARG A 50 -18.10 -1.72 9.49
CA ARG A 50 -16.98 -1.04 10.19
C ARG A 50 -15.97 -2.00 10.78
N VAL A 51 -16.43 -3.06 11.45
CA VAL A 51 -15.53 -4.08 12.02
C VAL A 51 -14.73 -4.77 10.92
N PHE A 52 -15.37 -5.12 9.80
CA PHE A 52 -14.70 -5.73 8.65
C PHE A 52 -13.69 -4.78 8.00
N ALA A 53 -14.01 -3.49 7.88
CA ALA A 53 -13.09 -2.50 7.33
C ALA A 53 -11.82 -2.34 8.19
N VAL A 54 -11.99 -2.23 9.52
CA VAL A 54 -10.86 -2.17 10.46
C VAL A 54 -10.04 -3.46 10.39
N PHE A 55 -10.70 -4.62 10.39
CA PHE A 55 -10.03 -5.91 10.30
C PHE A 55 -9.24 -6.06 9.00
N ALA A 56 -9.80 -5.70 7.86
CA ALA A 56 -9.15 -5.78 6.56
C ALA A 56 -7.88 -4.90 6.52
N VAL A 57 -7.97 -3.65 6.98
CA VAL A 57 -6.81 -2.75 7.03
C VAL A 57 -5.76 -3.26 8.01
N ALA A 58 -6.16 -3.81 9.17
CA ALA A 58 -5.24 -4.39 10.14
C ALA A 58 -4.52 -5.64 9.60
N ALA A 59 -5.25 -6.55 8.95
CA ALA A 59 -4.69 -7.74 8.32
C ALA A 59 -3.70 -7.38 7.22
N PHE A 60 -4.07 -6.43 6.36
CA PHE A 60 -3.19 -5.94 5.31
C PHE A 60 -1.94 -5.26 5.89
N GLY A 61 -2.10 -4.39 6.88
CA GLY A 61 -0.99 -3.77 7.59
C GLY A 61 -0.04 -4.77 8.22
N THR A 62 -0.55 -5.88 8.74
CA THR A 62 0.28 -6.97 9.32
C THR A 62 1.16 -7.60 8.25
N VAL A 63 0.60 -7.94 7.08
CA VAL A 63 1.36 -8.52 5.97
C VAL A 63 2.45 -7.55 5.49
N ILE A 64 2.11 -6.28 5.30
CA ILE A 64 3.09 -5.26 4.87
C ILE A 64 4.16 -5.03 5.94
N GLY A 65 3.80 -5.07 7.23
CA GLY A 65 4.76 -4.97 8.33
C GLY A 65 5.76 -6.12 8.34
N LEU A 66 5.30 -7.36 8.13
CA LEU A 66 6.18 -8.52 8.00
C LEU A 66 7.13 -8.39 6.80
N LEU A 67 6.62 -7.93 5.65
CA LEU A 67 7.45 -7.67 4.47
C LEU A 67 8.50 -6.59 4.72
N ALA A 68 8.14 -5.51 5.41
CA ALA A 68 9.07 -4.44 5.74
C ALA A 68 10.19 -4.92 6.69
N ILE A 69 9.85 -5.70 7.72
CA ILE A 69 10.83 -6.28 8.65
C ILE A 69 11.80 -7.20 7.89
N GLU A 70 11.28 -8.08 7.04
CA GLU A 70 12.12 -9.02 6.30
C GLU A 70 13.00 -8.31 5.26
N ALA A 71 12.49 -7.26 4.59
CA ALA A 71 13.27 -6.46 3.66
C ALA A 71 14.44 -5.74 4.35
N VAL A 72 14.24 -5.22 5.56
CA VAL A 72 15.32 -4.63 6.36
C VAL A 72 16.34 -5.70 6.77
N ARG A 73 15.89 -6.86 7.26
CA ARG A 73 16.79 -7.97 7.63
C ARG A 73 17.64 -8.45 6.45
N LEU A 74 17.03 -8.63 5.28
CA LEU A 74 17.73 -9.01 4.05
C LEU A 74 18.79 -7.99 3.63
N THR A 75 18.49 -6.69 3.83
CA THR A 75 19.44 -5.61 3.55
C THR A 75 20.62 -5.64 4.50
N GLU A 76 20.36 -5.81 5.81
CA GLU A 76 21.40 -5.93 6.84
C GLU A 76 22.28 -7.16 6.61
N GLU A 77 21.66 -8.30 6.30
CA GLU A 77 22.35 -9.55 5.97
C GLU A 77 23.27 -9.37 4.76
N SER A 78 22.75 -8.76 3.69
CA SER A 78 23.52 -8.50 2.47
C SER A 78 24.68 -7.53 2.71
N TYR A 79 24.52 -6.55 3.60
CA TYR A 79 25.59 -5.67 4.03
C TYR A 79 26.68 -6.43 4.81
N MET A 80 26.28 -7.25 5.78
CA MET A 80 27.18 -8.00 6.65
C MET A 80 27.99 -9.06 5.90
N PHE A 81 27.38 -9.76 4.94
CA PHE A 81 28.07 -10.76 4.12
C PHE A 81 28.85 -10.16 2.95
N GLY A 82 28.80 -8.84 2.75
CA GLY A 82 29.43 -8.18 1.60
C GLY A 82 28.92 -8.75 0.28
N ALA A 83 27.60 -8.95 0.17
CA ALA A 83 27.00 -9.60 -0.97
C ALA A 83 27.12 -8.73 -2.23
N PHE A 84 27.70 -9.30 -3.28
CA PHE A 84 27.81 -8.69 -4.61
C PHE A 84 26.91 -9.41 -5.59
N SER A 85 26.41 -8.67 -6.59
CA SER A 85 25.67 -9.27 -7.68
C SER A 85 26.53 -10.26 -8.46
N ASN A 86 25.89 -11.34 -8.93
CA ASN A 86 26.53 -12.39 -9.74
C ASN A 86 26.75 -11.97 -11.20
N THR A 87 26.46 -10.71 -11.52
CA THR A 87 26.65 -10.10 -12.84
C THR A 87 28.06 -9.53 -12.96
N PRO A 88 28.51 -9.21 -14.20
CA PRO A 88 29.86 -8.68 -14.46
C PRO A 88 30.16 -7.40 -13.68
N LEU A 89 29.13 -6.63 -13.33
CA LEU A 89 29.24 -5.35 -12.67
C LEU A 89 29.55 -5.45 -11.17
N ARG A 90 29.31 -6.61 -10.53
CA ARG A 90 29.51 -6.86 -9.10
C ARG A 90 29.08 -5.68 -8.25
N THR A 91 27.83 -5.24 -8.42
CA THR A 91 27.30 -4.13 -7.62
C THR A 91 27.03 -4.62 -6.20
N PRO A 92 27.32 -3.80 -5.17
CA PRO A 92 26.91 -4.15 -3.81
C PRO A 92 25.38 -4.17 -3.72
N ILE A 93 24.82 -5.35 -3.42
CA ILE A 93 23.36 -5.57 -3.46
C ILE A 93 22.61 -4.78 -2.38
N TYR A 94 23.30 -4.40 -1.29
CA TYR A 94 22.67 -3.72 -0.17
C TYR A 94 22.16 -2.31 -0.53
N TYR A 95 22.75 -1.62 -1.51
CA TYR A 95 22.28 -0.29 -1.94
C TYR A 95 20.86 -0.31 -2.49
N PRO A 96 20.55 -1.07 -3.56
CA PRO A 96 19.19 -1.14 -4.10
C PRO A 96 18.19 -1.76 -3.11
N GLN A 97 18.63 -2.76 -2.33
CA GLN A 97 17.78 -3.37 -1.29
C GLN A 97 17.39 -2.36 -0.20
N ALA A 98 18.32 -1.50 0.25
CA ALA A 98 18.03 -0.49 1.26
C ALA A 98 16.96 0.50 0.79
N VAL A 99 17.02 0.92 -0.47
CA VAL A 99 16.02 1.85 -1.04
C VAL A 99 14.65 1.19 -1.12
N TRP A 100 14.60 -0.06 -1.57
CA TRP A 100 13.36 -0.85 -1.62
C TRP A 100 12.77 -1.10 -0.22
N ALA A 101 13.60 -1.47 0.76
CA ALA A 101 13.20 -1.66 2.15
C ALA A 101 12.64 -0.36 2.76
N ALA A 102 13.27 0.79 2.48
CA ALA A 102 12.76 2.09 2.91
C ALA A 102 11.37 2.40 2.33
N GLY A 103 11.13 2.06 1.07
CA GLY A 103 9.80 2.18 0.44
C GLY A 103 8.73 1.33 1.12
N LEU A 104 9.06 0.08 1.49
CA LEU A 104 8.16 -0.79 2.24
C LEU A 104 7.89 -0.29 3.67
N CYS A 105 8.91 0.25 4.35
CA CYS A 105 8.72 0.88 5.66
C CYS A 105 7.80 2.10 5.57
N LEU A 106 7.99 2.96 4.57
CA LEU A 106 7.11 4.12 4.34
C LEU A 106 5.67 3.68 4.07
N PHE A 107 5.49 2.63 3.26
CA PHE A 107 4.18 2.06 2.98
C PHE A 107 3.51 1.52 4.25
N PHE A 108 4.25 0.80 5.09
CA PHE A 108 3.76 0.32 6.38
C PHE A 108 3.33 1.47 7.29
N VAL A 109 4.11 2.55 7.37
CA VAL A 109 3.76 3.75 8.14
C VAL A 109 2.45 4.37 7.64
N ALA A 110 2.25 4.47 6.33
CA ALA A 110 1.01 4.98 5.75
C ALA A 110 -0.21 4.13 6.14
N ILE A 111 -0.08 2.79 6.11
CA ILE A 111 -1.14 1.88 6.55
C ILE A 111 -1.41 2.03 8.05
N ALA A 112 -0.37 2.11 8.88
CA ALA A 112 -0.49 2.29 10.31
C ALA A 112 -1.22 3.59 10.67
N LEU A 113 -0.91 4.70 9.99
CA LEU A 113 -1.62 5.97 10.16
C LEU A 113 -3.10 5.86 9.78
N ARG A 114 -3.42 5.16 8.68
CA ARG A 114 -4.81 4.92 8.27
C ARG A 114 -5.57 4.07 9.30
N LEU A 115 -4.93 3.03 9.83
CA LEU A 115 -5.50 2.18 10.87
C LEU A 115 -5.75 2.96 12.16
N LEU A 116 -4.80 3.82 12.57
CA LEU A 116 -4.95 4.69 13.73
C LEU A 116 -6.14 5.64 13.59
N ARG A 117 -6.30 6.28 12.43
CA ARG A 117 -7.46 7.15 12.16
C ARG A 117 -8.78 6.37 12.22
N LEU A 118 -8.83 5.17 11.66
CA LEU A 118 -10.02 4.30 11.73
C LEU A 118 -10.35 3.90 13.17
N LEU A 119 -9.34 3.57 13.99
CA LEU A 119 -9.54 3.24 15.40
C LEU A 119 -10.00 4.45 16.22
N GLN A 120 -9.42 5.63 15.97
CA GLN A 120 -9.85 6.88 16.63
C GLN A 120 -11.31 7.22 16.30
N ALA A 121 -11.71 7.10 15.04
CA ALA A 121 -13.09 7.33 14.63
C ALA A 121 -14.05 6.29 15.26
N ALA A 122 -13.63 5.02 15.33
CA ALA A 122 -14.40 3.98 16.01
C ALA A 122 -14.58 4.26 17.52
N MET A 123 -13.57 4.80 18.20
CA MET A 123 -13.61 5.15 19.62
C MET A 123 -14.49 6.37 19.93
N GLN A 124 -14.51 7.37 19.04
CA GLN A 124 -15.29 8.59 19.26
C GLN A 124 -16.81 8.39 19.05
N ARG A 125 -17.24 7.19 18.60
CA ARG A 125 -18.64 6.84 18.29
C ARG A 125 -19.30 7.78 17.27
N ASP A 126 -18.50 8.62 16.62
CA ASP A 126 -18.90 9.54 15.58
C ASP A 126 -19.16 8.74 14.30
N SER A 127 -20.43 8.42 14.09
CA SER A 127 -20.83 7.52 13.00
C SER A 127 -20.87 8.21 11.65
N ASP A 128 -20.84 9.55 11.62
CA ASP A 128 -20.87 10.33 10.39
C ASP A 128 -19.47 10.48 9.77
N SER A 129 -18.43 10.69 10.58
CA SER A 129 -17.04 10.79 10.10
C SER A 129 -16.51 9.49 9.47
N ILE A 130 -16.97 8.33 9.96
CA ILE A 130 -16.58 7.03 9.38
C ILE A 130 -17.24 6.81 8.01
N GLY A 131 -18.50 7.22 7.84
CA GLY A 131 -19.21 7.10 6.56
C GLY A 131 -18.55 7.94 5.46
N ASP A 132 -18.13 9.16 5.80
CA ASP A 132 -17.42 10.05 4.88
C ASP A 132 -16.04 9.48 4.47
N MET A 133 -15.27 8.95 5.42
CA MET A 133 -13.99 8.27 5.14
C MET A 133 -14.13 6.93 4.36
N LEU A 134 -15.29 6.29 4.46
CA LEU A 134 -15.63 5.09 3.71
C LEU A 134 -16.18 5.40 2.30
N GLY A 135 -16.46 6.66 1.97
CA GLY A 135 -17.03 7.06 0.68
C GLY A 135 -18.52 6.78 0.57
N GLU A 136 -19.26 6.73 1.68
CA GLU A 136 -20.72 6.62 1.66
C GLU A 136 -21.38 7.91 1.13
N ALA A 137 -20.74 9.07 1.29
CA ALA A 137 -21.26 10.36 0.83
C ALA A 137 -21.41 10.46 -0.70
N GLU A 138 -20.58 9.75 -1.48
CA GLU A 138 -20.66 9.78 -2.95
C GLU A 138 -21.81 8.90 -3.50
N SER A 139 -22.41 8.04 -2.67
CA SER A 139 -23.44 7.11 -3.13
C SER A 139 -24.88 7.57 -2.94
N ASP A 140 -25.12 8.66 -2.22
CA ASP A 140 -26.47 9.21 -2.05
C ASP A 140 -26.78 10.30 -3.09
N ASP A 141 -25.78 11.11 -3.48
CA ASP A 141 -25.95 12.18 -4.49
C ASP A 141 -26.25 11.65 -5.89
N GLY A 142 -25.77 10.44 -6.24
CA GLY A 142 -26.04 9.83 -7.56
C GLY A 142 -27.48 9.32 -7.73
N HIS A 143 -28.20 9.06 -6.64
CA HIS A 143 -29.57 8.55 -6.69
C HIS A 143 -30.63 9.66 -6.57
N GLU A 144 -30.32 10.80 -5.98
CA GLU A 144 -31.19 11.99 -6.01
C GLU A 144 -31.12 12.72 -7.36
N ALA A 145 -29.95 12.86 -7.97
CA ALA A 145 -29.80 13.54 -9.27
C ALA A 145 -30.59 12.84 -10.40
N THR A 146 -30.68 11.51 -10.36
CA THR A 146 -31.41 10.73 -11.38
C THR A 146 -32.94 10.77 -11.17
N ARG A 147 -33.42 10.97 -9.95
CA ARG A 147 -34.87 11.10 -9.68
C ARG A 147 -35.44 12.45 -10.08
N LEU A 148 -34.63 13.50 -10.08
CA LEU A 148 -35.04 14.85 -10.48
C LEU A 148 -35.02 15.05 -12.00
N GLN A 149 -34.27 14.25 -12.76
CA GLN A 149 -34.26 14.30 -14.24
C GLN A 149 -35.32 13.42 -14.92
N GLY A 150 -36.11 12.65 -14.15
CA GLY A 150 -37.14 11.76 -14.68
C GLY A 150 -38.58 12.28 -14.57
N ILE A 151 -38.77 13.55 -14.20
CA ILE A 151 -40.09 14.18 -13.99
C ILE A 151 -40.35 15.35 -14.97
N GLU A 152 -39.56 15.49 -16.03
CA GLU A 152 -39.88 16.42 -17.14
C GLU A 152 -40.21 15.69 -18.44
#